data_AF-A0A2T2ZKB6-F1
#
_entry.id   AF-A0A2T2ZKB6-F1
#
_cell.length_a   1.000
_cell.length_b   1.000
_cell.length_c   1.000
_cell.angle_alpha   90.00
_cell.angle_beta   90.00
_cell.angle_gamma   90.00
#
_symmetry.space_group_name_H-M   'P 1'
#
loop_
_entity.id
_entity.type
_entity.pdbx_description
1 polymer ?
#
loop_
_entity_poly.entity_id
_entity_poly.type
_entity_poly.pdbx_seq_one_letter_code
_entity_poly.pdbx_strand_id
1 'polypeptide(L)'
;MVDASHWFDYEGKSRTYASRLDVHLEDGATPDEAASVVRAMGAQPLPPRYRGDYTQVNLDRMADSYSADWGFGRDVSREANSAHTWVRVSAPGTQVGWLSRGFVVDKMSNAIGVASGSDAEPHRATAAMRRIIQDFPELASNYWTVSTIPEESGYHNHSKLEHGWLNTDLSGFPPGRPRFPSDGELEMWEWFLTDQPTPFFVEISVYDPPGKAGRTLDVAIYPPAGTQFTAAQATQLADKHLPYLAQPGAVVDYTIGGPYIPVLAVFIGGCQPSTRDVPPESQPYARQYERC
;
A
#
# COMPACT_ATOMS: atom_id res chain seq x y z
N MET A 1 22.40 -20.43 4.31
CA MET A 1 21.83 -21.32 5.33
C MET A 1 20.36 -20.95 5.41
N VAL A 2 19.44 -21.90 5.22
CA VAL A 2 18.00 -21.66 5.40
C VAL A 2 17.67 -21.90 6.87
N ASP A 3 17.09 -20.90 7.52
CA ASP A 3 16.53 -21.03 8.87
C ASP A 3 15.01 -21.05 8.77
N ALA A 4 14.35 -21.85 9.59
CA ALA A 4 12.90 -21.97 9.58
C ALA A 4 12.39 -22.19 11.00
N SER A 5 11.43 -21.35 11.41
CA SER A 5 10.71 -21.50 12.67
C SER A 5 9.24 -21.78 12.39
N HIS A 6 8.72 -22.84 12.99
CA HIS A 6 7.33 -23.24 12.86
C HIS A 6 6.67 -23.21 14.23
N TRP A 7 5.61 -22.43 14.37
CA TRP A 7 4.79 -22.38 15.57
C TRP A 7 3.38 -22.95 15.36
N PHE A 8 2.78 -23.46 16.42
CA PHE A 8 1.40 -23.91 16.42
C PHE A 8 0.71 -23.34 17.65
N ASP A 9 -0.41 -22.65 17.45
CA ASP A 9 -1.26 -22.18 18.54
C ASP A 9 -2.54 -23.01 18.54
N TYR A 10 -2.71 -23.79 19.60
CA TYR A 10 -3.92 -24.57 19.87
C TYR A 10 -4.50 -24.12 21.21
N GLU A 11 -5.45 -23.18 21.12
CA GLU A 11 -6.26 -22.60 22.20
C GLU A 11 -5.54 -22.17 23.49
N GLY A 12 -5.25 -20.87 23.55
CA GLY A 12 -5.28 -20.08 24.80
C GLY A 12 -5.83 -18.65 24.62
N LYS A 13 -5.76 -18.09 23.40
CA LYS A 13 -6.26 -16.72 23.10
C LYS A 13 -7.18 -16.62 21.88
N SER A 14 -7.20 -17.59 20.96
CA SER A 14 -7.80 -17.47 19.62
C SER A 14 -9.08 -18.29 19.34
N ARG A 15 -9.51 -19.20 20.23
CA ARG A 15 -10.65 -20.15 20.02
C ARG A 15 -10.61 -20.95 18.70
N THR A 16 -9.45 -20.99 18.03
CA THR A 16 -9.22 -21.57 16.69
C THR A 16 -7.79 -22.11 16.63
N TYR A 17 -7.55 -23.15 15.84
CA TYR A 17 -6.18 -23.61 15.58
C TYR A 17 -5.51 -22.64 14.59
N ALA A 18 -4.27 -22.27 14.86
CA ALA A 18 -3.47 -21.46 13.96
C ALA A 18 -2.07 -22.06 13.79
N SER A 19 -1.57 -22.06 12.56
CA SER A 19 -0.20 -22.43 12.24
C SER A 19 0.47 -21.26 11.55
N ARG A 20 1.74 -21.01 11.87
CA ARG A 20 2.58 -20.22 10.98
C ARG A 20 4.01 -20.70 10.89
N LEU A 21 4.53 -20.54 9.69
CA LEU A 21 5.88 -20.89 9.33
C LEU A 21 6.58 -19.61 8.88
N ASP A 22 7.64 -19.24 9.59
CA ASP A 22 8.55 -18.18 9.20
C ASP A 22 9.83 -18.84 8.64
N VAL A 23 10.24 -18.50 7.43
CA VAL A 23 11.41 -19.08 6.75
C VAL A 23 12.32 -17.96 6.25
N HIS A 24 13.59 -18.00 6.64
CA HIS A 24 14.62 -17.15 6.08
C HIS A 24 15.31 -17.86 4.92
N LEU A 25 15.06 -17.39 3.71
CA LEU A 25 15.67 -17.87 2.48
C LEU A 25 16.98 -17.14 2.22
N GLU A 26 17.91 -17.80 1.53
CA GLU A 26 19.09 -17.11 0.99
C GLU A 26 18.68 -16.14 -0.12
N ASP A 27 19.44 -15.06 -0.32
CA ASP A 27 19.15 -14.06 -1.36
C ASP A 27 19.09 -14.66 -2.78
N GLY A 28 19.88 -15.72 -3.02
CA GLY A 28 19.93 -16.48 -4.26
C GLY A 28 18.87 -17.57 -4.41
N ALA A 29 17.90 -17.67 -3.48
CA ALA A 29 16.82 -18.65 -3.57
C ALA A 29 16.03 -18.48 -4.88
N THR A 30 15.77 -19.61 -5.52
CA THR A 30 15.07 -19.68 -6.79
C THR A 30 13.55 -19.55 -6.63
N PRO A 31 12.82 -19.16 -7.69
CA PRO A 31 11.35 -19.15 -7.68
C PRO A 31 10.73 -20.48 -7.28
N ASP A 32 11.32 -21.61 -7.71
CA ASP A 32 10.84 -22.95 -7.38
C ASP A 32 11.06 -23.32 -5.90
N GLU A 33 12.17 -22.87 -5.30
CA GLU A 33 12.41 -23.06 -3.87
C GLU A 33 11.37 -22.33 -3.02
N ALA A 34 11.10 -21.05 -3.31
CA ALA A 34 10.07 -20.29 -2.60
C ALA A 34 8.67 -20.91 -2.76
N ALA A 35 8.30 -21.33 -3.98
CA ALA A 35 7.04 -22.02 -4.23
C ALA A 35 6.94 -23.36 -3.48
N SER A 36 8.06 -24.08 -3.37
CA SER A 36 8.12 -25.37 -2.69
C SER A 36 7.88 -25.25 -1.19
N VAL A 37 8.33 -24.17 -0.54
CA VAL A 37 8.01 -23.92 0.88
C VAL A 37 6.50 -23.78 1.08
N VAL A 38 5.83 -23.00 0.24
CA VAL A 38 4.37 -22.82 0.29
C VAL A 38 3.63 -24.14 0.05
N ARG A 39 4.04 -24.91 -0.97
CA ARG A 39 3.46 -26.23 -1.26
C ARG A 39 3.65 -27.21 -0.11
N ALA A 40 4.85 -27.24 0.50
CA ALA A 40 5.15 -28.10 1.64
C ALA A 40 4.28 -27.76 2.86
N MET A 41 4.01 -26.47 3.09
CA MET A 41 3.09 -26.04 4.14
C MET A 41 1.64 -26.40 3.81
N GLY A 42 1.20 -26.20 2.57
CA GLY A 42 -0.16 -26.54 2.13
C GLY A 42 -0.47 -28.03 2.16
N ALA A 43 0.56 -28.88 1.99
CA ALA A 43 0.45 -30.34 2.01
C ALA A 43 0.47 -30.95 3.44
N GLN A 44 0.60 -30.14 4.49
CA GLN A 44 0.68 -30.64 5.86
C GLN A 44 -0.57 -31.46 6.22
N PRO A 45 -0.41 -32.74 6.63
CA PRO A 45 -1.55 -33.57 7.01
C PRO A 45 -2.10 -33.10 8.35
N LEU A 46 -3.34 -32.60 8.35
CA LEU A 46 -4.03 -32.15 9.57
C LEU A 46 -5.32 -32.93 9.80
N PRO A 47 -5.67 -33.20 11.08
CA PRO A 47 -6.95 -33.79 11.42
C PRO A 47 -8.13 -33.02 10.78
N PRO A 48 -9.15 -33.71 10.24
CA PRO A 48 -10.28 -33.06 9.54
C PRO A 48 -11.00 -31.97 10.34
N ARG A 49 -10.95 -32.05 11.68
CA ARG A 49 -11.56 -31.05 12.59
C ARG A 49 -10.94 -29.65 12.50
N TYR A 50 -9.74 -29.52 11.92
CA TYR A 50 -9.05 -28.24 11.72
C TYR A 50 -9.15 -27.74 10.28
N ARG A 51 -9.97 -28.40 9.43
CA ARG A 51 -10.18 -27.95 8.06
C ARG A 51 -10.84 -26.57 8.09
N GLY A 52 -10.26 -25.62 7.34
CA GLY A 52 -10.72 -24.24 7.34
C GLY A 52 -10.25 -23.41 8.54
N ASP A 53 -9.36 -23.93 9.38
CA ASP A 53 -8.62 -23.12 10.35
C ASP A 53 -7.43 -22.41 9.69
N TYR A 54 -6.83 -21.44 10.38
CA TYR A 54 -5.89 -20.46 9.79
C TYR A 54 -4.47 -21.00 9.66
N THR A 55 -3.85 -20.76 8.52
CA THR A 55 -2.41 -20.89 8.37
C THR A 55 -1.80 -19.69 7.69
N GLN A 56 -0.57 -19.36 8.10
CA GLN A 56 0.24 -18.31 7.50
C GLN A 56 1.65 -18.82 7.19
N VAL A 57 2.23 -18.33 6.11
CA VAL A 57 3.65 -18.50 5.78
C VAL A 57 4.24 -17.13 5.59
N ASN A 58 5.42 -16.89 6.19
CA ASN A 58 6.26 -15.76 5.90
C ASN A 58 7.60 -16.27 5.39
N LEU A 59 8.05 -15.75 4.25
CA LEU A 59 9.33 -16.01 3.64
C LEU A 59 10.08 -14.69 3.61
N ASP A 60 11.23 -14.63 4.25
CA ASP A 60 12.07 -13.44 4.30
C ASP A 60 13.40 -13.72 3.58
N ARG A 61 13.89 -12.75 2.82
CA ARG A 61 15.27 -12.63 2.34
C ARG A 61 15.87 -11.34 2.93
N MET A 62 17.15 -11.04 2.71
CA MET A 62 17.75 -9.85 3.35
C MET A 62 17.02 -8.54 3.01
N ALA A 63 16.50 -8.42 1.78
CA ALA A 63 15.88 -7.20 1.29
C ALA A 63 14.35 -7.30 1.14
N ASP A 64 13.80 -8.50 1.07
CA ASP A 64 12.44 -8.72 0.55
C ASP A 64 11.68 -9.69 1.42
N SER A 65 10.36 -9.57 1.43
CA SER A 65 9.49 -10.47 2.18
C SER A 65 8.27 -10.89 1.37
N TYR A 66 7.81 -12.11 1.62
CA TYR A 66 6.56 -12.65 1.12
C TYR A 66 5.77 -13.20 2.29
N SER A 67 4.49 -12.86 2.37
CA SER A 67 3.57 -13.40 3.35
C SER A 67 2.32 -13.90 2.65
N ALA A 68 1.80 -15.04 3.11
CA ALA A 68 0.54 -15.56 2.63
C ALA A 68 -0.25 -16.24 3.73
N ASP A 69 -1.58 -16.14 3.64
CA ASP A 69 -2.49 -16.83 4.52
C ASP A 69 -3.59 -17.61 3.79
N TRP A 70 -3.99 -18.73 4.39
CA TRP A 70 -5.05 -19.58 3.86
C TRP A 70 -5.74 -20.43 4.93
N GLY A 71 -6.87 -21.04 4.56
CA GLY A 71 -7.53 -22.07 5.37
C GLY A 71 -6.96 -23.46 5.11
N PHE A 72 -6.72 -24.28 6.15
CA PHE A 72 -6.14 -25.60 5.96
C PHE A 72 -6.95 -26.52 5.04
N GLY A 73 -6.21 -27.35 4.29
CA GLY A 73 -6.77 -28.40 3.44
C GLY A 73 -7.31 -27.93 2.10
N ARG A 74 -7.05 -26.67 1.71
CA ARG A 74 -7.36 -26.16 0.37
C ARG A 74 -6.15 -26.27 -0.58
N ASP A 75 -6.43 -26.16 -1.87
CA ASP A 75 -5.38 -25.97 -2.89
C ASP A 75 -4.66 -24.63 -2.67
N VAL A 76 -3.33 -24.70 -2.61
CA VAL A 76 -2.41 -23.55 -2.39
C VAL A 76 -1.65 -23.15 -3.64
N SER A 77 -2.07 -23.64 -4.81
CA SER A 77 -1.37 -23.36 -6.08
C SER A 77 -1.28 -21.87 -6.39
N ARG A 78 -2.27 -21.07 -5.97
CA ARG A 78 -2.22 -19.60 -6.14
C ARG A 78 -1.15 -18.96 -5.26
N GLU A 79 -1.08 -19.32 -3.99
CA GLU A 79 -0.05 -18.82 -3.05
C GLU A 79 1.33 -19.24 -3.53
N ALA A 80 1.50 -20.51 -3.94
CA ALA A 80 2.77 -21.00 -4.46
C ALA A 80 3.21 -20.26 -5.72
N ASN A 81 2.28 -19.93 -6.63
CA ASN A 81 2.58 -19.12 -7.81
C ASN A 81 2.89 -17.66 -7.45
N SER A 82 2.26 -17.09 -6.43
CA SER A 82 2.60 -15.77 -5.90
C SER A 82 4.01 -15.75 -5.30
N ALA A 83 4.39 -16.76 -4.50
CA ALA A 83 5.74 -16.89 -3.95
C ALA A 83 6.79 -17.06 -5.06
N HIS A 84 6.49 -17.87 -6.08
CA HIS A 84 7.31 -18.01 -7.27
C HIS A 84 7.49 -16.65 -7.99
N THR A 85 6.42 -15.90 -8.16
CA THR A 85 6.44 -14.60 -8.86
C THR A 85 7.17 -13.54 -8.04
N TRP A 86 6.98 -13.52 -6.71
CA TRP A 86 7.69 -12.63 -5.79
C TRP A 86 9.21 -12.70 -6.00
N VAL A 87 9.79 -13.90 -6.02
CA VAL A 87 11.23 -14.07 -6.27
C VAL A 87 11.67 -13.49 -7.63
N ARG A 88 10.82 -13.61 -8.66
CA ARG A 88 11.12 -13.10 -10.01
C ARG A 88 11.07 -11.57 -10.10
N VAL A 89 10.19 -10.93 -9.34
CA VAL A 89 10.03 -9.47 -9.39
C VAL A 89 11.01 -8.74 -8.48
N SER A 90 11.60 -9.42 -7.51
CA SER A 90 12.68 -8.89 -6.68
C SER A 90 13.89 -8.40 -7.47
N ALA A 91 14.45 -7.28 -7.07
CA ALA A 91 15.62 -6.69 -7.71
C ALA A 91 16.60 -6.11 -6.68
N PRO A 92 17.92 -6.18 -6.95
CA PRO A 92 18.93 -5.55 -6.10
C PRO A 92 18.67 -4.05 -5.91
N GLY A 93 18.83 -3.57 -4.67
CA GLY A 93 18.71 -2.14 -4.35
C GLY A 93 17.28 -1.63 -4.18
N THR A 94 16.28 -2.51 -4.24
CA THR A 94 14.90 -2.24 -3.87
C THR A 94 14.37 -3.38 -3.02
N GLN A 95 13.44 -3.08 -2.13
CA GLN A 95 12.84 -4.04 -1.23
C GLN A 95 11.42 -4.34 -1.71
N VAL A 96 11.12 -5.60 -1.98
CA VAL A 96 9.79 -6.04 -2.45
C VAL A 96 9.09 -6.82 -1.34
N GLY A 97 8.01 -6.24 -0.82
CA GLY A 97 7.06 -6.91 0.04
C GLY A 97 5.91 -7.47 -0.78
N TRP A 98 5.54 -8.73 -0.55
CA TRP A 98 4.39 -9.36 -1.19
C TRP A 98 3.48 -9.97 -0.16
N LEU A 99 2.19 -9.69 -0.25
CA LEU A 99 1.20 -10.20 0.69
C LEU A 99 0.00 -10.78 -0.05
N SER A 100 -0.15 -12.09 0.05
CA SER A 100 -1.28 -12.86 -0.49
C SER A 100 -2.30 -13.14 0.62
N ARG A 101 -3.42 -12.42 0.62
CA ARG A 101 -4.49 -12.58 1.63
C ARG A 101 -5.68 -13.29 1.03
N GLY A 102 -6.24 -14.26 1.75
CA GLY A 102 -7.46 -14.92 1.28
C GLY A 102 -7.69 -16.28 1.89
N PHE A 103 -8.58 -16.33 2.88
CA PHE A 103 -9.00 -17.59 3.49
C PHE A 103 -9.64 -18.54 2.48
N VAL A 104 -10.40 -18.00 1.52
CA VAL A 104 -11.08 -18.71 0.43
C VAL A 104 -10.46 -18.31 -0.91
N VAL A 105 -10.22 -19.29 -1.78
CA VAL A 105 -9.53 -19.11 -3.08
C VAL A 105 -10.12 -17.98 -3.93
N ASP A 106 -11.45 -17.90 -4.01
CA ASP A 106 -12.14 -16.89 -4.83
C ASP A 106 -12.08 -15.47 -4.26
N LYS A 107 -11.65 -15.33 -3.00
CA LYS A 107 -11.49 -14.05 -2.29
C LYS A 107 -10.03 -13.68 -2.10
N MET A 108 -9.11 -14.39 -2.75
CA MET A 108 -7.70 -14.11 -2.65
C MET A 108 -7.36 -12.80 -3.36
N SER A 109 -6.61 -11.93 -2.68
CA SER A 109 -6.01 -10.72 -3.24
C SER A 109 -4.52 -10.70 -2.95
N ASN A 110 -3.74 -10.03 -3.80
CA ASN A 110 -2.34 -9.73 -3.51
C ASN A 110 -2.15 -8.23 -3.31
N ALA A 111 -1.30 -7.89 -2.35
CA ALA A 111 -0.73 -6.57 -2.17
C ALA A 111 0.78 -6.65 -2.40
N ILE A 112 1.31 -5.74 -3.19
CA ILE A 112 2.71 -5.67 -3.59
C ILE A 112 3.24 -4.30 -3.16
N GLY A 113 4.18 -4.31 -2.22
CA GLY A 113 4.91 -3.14 -1.76
C GLY A 113 6.30 -3.09 -2.39
N VAL A 114 6.71 -1.92 -2.86
CA VAL A 114 8.07 -1.68 -3.34
C VAL A 114 8.65 -0.51 -2.58
N ALA A 115 9.77 -0.73 -1.90
CA ALA A 115 10.50 0.30 -1.18
C ALA A 115 11.91 0.50 -1.75
N SER A 116 12.43 1.72 -1.68
CA SER A 116 13.83 2.01 -2.04
C SER A 116 14.83 1.56 -0.96
N GLY A 117 14.34 1.27 0.26
CA GLY A 117 15.17 0.99 1.45
C GLY A 117 15.90 2.23 2.00
N SER A 118 15.63 3.42 1.46
CA SER A 118 16.26 4.69 1.86
C SER A 118 15.46 5.89 1.37
N ASP A 119 15.36 6.92 2.20
CA ASP A 119 14.81 8.23 1.83
C ASP A 119 15.69 9.01 0.84
N ALA A 120 16.96 8.62 0.66
CA ALA A 120 17.89 9.36 -0.19
C ALA A 120 17.66 9.13 -1.69
N GLU A 121 17.07 7.99 -2.06
CA GLU A 121 16.91 7.58 -3.46
C GLU A 121 15.49 7.05 -3.74
N PRO A 122 14.43 7.85 -3.51
CA PRO A 122 13.04 7.42 -3.66
C PRO A 122 12.71 6.93 -5.08
N HIS A 123 13.36 7.52 -6.09
CA HIS A 123 13.21 7.16 -7.50
C HIS A 123 13.54 5.68 -7.79
N ARG A 124 14.29 4.99 -6.93
CA ARG A 124 14.56 3.55 -7.09
C ARG A 124 13.30 2.72 -6.94
N ALA A 125 12.42 3.09 -6.00
CA ALA A 125 11.17 2.38 -5.74
C ALA A 125 10.21 2.49 -6.94
N THR A 126 10.02 3.71 -7.46
CA THR A 126 9.17 3.95 -8.63
C THR A 126 9.75 3.35 -9.90
N ALA A 127 11.07 3.39 -10.10
CA ALA A 127 11.73 2.71 -11.20
C ALA A 127 11.54 1.18 -11.14
N ALA A 128 11.63 0.58 -9.96
CA ALA A 128 11.35 -0.84 -9.77
C ALA A 128 9.88 -1.17 -10.06
N MET A 129 8.92 -0.37 -9.60
CA MET A 129 7.51 -0.59 -9.94
C MET A 129 7.25 -0.53 -11.45
N ARG A 130 7.80 0.48 -12.14
CA ARG A 130 7.69 0.61 -13.61
C ARG A 130 8.24 -0.63 -14.31
N ARG A 131 9.43 -1.09 -13.92
CA ARG A 131 10.05 -2.30 -14.44
C ARG A 131 9.17 -3.53 -14.20
N ILE A 132 8.67 -3.72 -12.98
CA ILE A 132 7.86 -4.91 -12.64
C ILE A 132 6.61 -4.97 -13.52
N ILE A 133 5.89 -3.86 -13.74
CA ILE A 133 4.71 -3.87 -14.60
C ILE A 133 5.04 -4.01 -16.08
N GLN A 134 6.20 -3.51 -16.52
CA GLN A 134 6.68 -3.75 -17.87
C GLN A 134 6.95 -5.25 -18.11
N ASP A 135 7.56 -5.92 -17.14
CA ASP A 135 7.91 -7.35 -17.23
C ASP A 135 6.70 -8.27 -16.93
N PHE A 136 5.75 -7.82 -16.10
CA PHE A 136 4.62 -8.57 -15.57
C PHE A 136 3.31 -7.73 -15.58
N PRO A 137 2.76 -7.41 -16.77
CA PRO A 137 1.60 -6.54 -16.90
C PRO A 137 0.34 -7.08 -16.22
N GLU A 138 0.24 -8.40 -16.05
CA GLU A 138 -0.85 -9.06 -15.31
C GLU A 138 -0.91 -8.66 -13.83
N LEU A 139 0.18 -8.12 -13.27
CA LEU A 139 0.20 -7.69 -11.87
C LEU A 139 -0.44 -6.32 -11.64
N ALA A 140 -0.78 -5.58 -12.70
CA ALA A 140 -1.33 -4.23 -12.61
C ALA A 140 -2.65 -4.13 -11.83
N SER A 141 -3.39 -5.22 -11.69
CA SER A 141 -4.66 -5.29 -10.96
C SER A 141 -4.53 -5.67 -9.48
N ASN A 142 -3.31 -5.89 -8.97
CA ASN A 142 -3.08 -6.10 -7.54
C ASN A 142 -3.13 -4.77 -6.77
N TYR A 143 -3.15 -4.84 -5.44
CA TYR A 143 -2.90 -3.66 -4.62
C TYR A 143 -1.41 -3.32 -4.69
N TRP A 144 -1.09 -2.05 -4.92
CA TRP A 144 0.27 -1.56 -5.05
C TRP A 144 0.56 -0.51 -4.00
N THR A 145 1.74 -0.62 -3.38
CA THR A 145 2.30 0.39 -2.49
C THR A 145 3.72 0.74 -2.94
N VAL A 146 4.06 2.02 -2.98
CA VAL A 146 5.44 2.50 -3.18
C VAL A 146 5.88 3.28 -1.96
N SER A 147 7.05 3.03 -1.41
CA SER A 147 7.55 3.76 -0.24
C SER A 147 9.07 3.98 -0.30
N THR A 148 9.60 4.77 0.62
CA THR A 148 11.07 4.87 0.78
C THR A 148 11.62 3.79 1.69
N ILE A 149 10.86 3.38 2.70
CA ILE A 149 11.22 2.37 3.68
C ILE A 149 10.12 1.31 3.81
N PRO A 150 10.47 0.05 4.13
CA PRO A 150 9.52 -1.06 4.19
C PRO A 150 8.51 -0.85 5.32
N GLU A 151 7.29 -1.37 5.11
CA GLU A 151 6.11 -1.10 5.93
C GLU A 151 6.15 -1.87 7.26
N GLU A 152 6.88 -1.37 8.26
CA GLU A 152 6.76 -1.82 9.67
C GLU A 152 5.91 -0.86 10.52
N SER A 153 5.70 0.39 10.08
CA SER A 153 4.87 1.36 10.80
C SER A 153 3.91 2.10 9.87
N GLY A 154 2.65 2.23 10.31
CA GLY A 154 1.52 2.67 9.49
C GLY A 154 1.48 4.14 9.07
N TYR A 155 2.62 4.85 9.06
CA TYR A 155 2.68 6.28 8.75
C TYR A 155 3.94 6.68 7.94
N HIS A 156 4.40 5.84 7.01
CA HIS A 156 5.54 6.20 6.15
C HIS A 156 5.11 6.86 4.85
N ASN A 157 6.03 7.57 4.20
CA ASN A 157 5.83 8.22 2.90
C ASN A 157 5.53 7.21 1.80
N HIS A 158 4.25 6.98 1.48
CA HIS A 158 3.90 5.97 0.49
C HIS A 158 2.73 6.36 -0.42
N SER A 159 2.77 5.93 -1.68
CA SER A 159 1.56 5.86 -2.50
C SER A 159 0.92 4.49 -2.35
N LYS A 160 -0.40 4.45 -2.32
CA LYS A 160 -1.19 3.24 -2.21
C LYS A 160 -2.28 3.20 -3.27
N LEU A 161 -2.67 2.00 -3.64
CA LEU A 161 -3.77 1.74 -4.55
C LEU A 161 -5.01 1.27 -3.78
N GLU A 162 -5.55 2.14 -2.94
CA GLU A 162 -6.81 1.88 -2.24
C GLU A 162 -7.61 3.18 -2.08
N HIS A 163 -8.81 3.07 -1.50
CA HIS A 163 -9.54 4.27 -1.12
C HIS A 163 -8.78 5.02 -0.04
N GLY A 164 -8.41 6.25 -0.33
CA GLY A 164 -7.86 7.13 0.70
C GLY A 164 -8.92 7.46 1.74
N TRP A 165 -8.45 7.88 2.91
CA TRP A 165 -9.29 8.13 4.07
C TRP A 165 -10.41 9.17 3.82
N LEU A 166 -10.19 10.10 2.88
CA LEU A 166 -11.19 11.07 2.43
C LEU A 166 -12.46 10.40 1.88
N ASN A 167 -12.36 9.15 1.43
CA ASN A 167 -13.46 8.35 0.89
C ASN A 167 -13.86 7.16 1.79
N THR A 168 -13.11 6.85 2.85
CA THR A 168 -13.42 5.71 3.74
C THR A 168 -14.52 6.01 4.77
N ASP A 169 -14.81 7.29 5.02
CA ASP A 169 -15.80 7.70 6.04
C ASP A 169 -17.26 7.69 5.57
N LEU A 170 -17.53 7.32 4.32
CA LEU A 170 -18.89 7.30 3.79
C LEU A 170 -19.26 5.90 3.29
N SER A 171 -20.21 5.29 4.01
CA SER A 171 -20.86 3.99 3.75
C SER A 171 -21.64 3.88 2.42
N GLY A 172 -21.26 4.66 1.40
CA GLY A 172 -21.92 4.74 0.10
C GLY A 172 -21.00 4.65 -1.13
N PHE A 173 -19.68 4.59 -0.96
CA PHE A 173 -18.76 4.41 -2.09
C PHE A 173 -18.47 2.92 -2.32
N PRO A 174 -18.79 2.35 -3.50
CA PRO A 174 -18.45 0.96 -3.81
C PRO A 174 -16.93 0.79 -3.80
N PRO A 175 -16.40 -0.40 -3.41
CA PRO A 175 -14.97 -0.67 -3.44
C PRO A 175 -14.40 -0.37 -4.83
N GLY A 176 -13.41 0.52 -4.86
CA GLY A 176 -12.72 0.98 -6.05
C GLY A 176 -11.96 -0.16 -6.67
N ARG A 177 -11.70 -0.04 -7.97
CA ARG A 177 -10.93 -1.06 -8.68
C ARG A 177 -9.44 -0.75 -8.54
N PRO A 178 -8.61 -1.68 -8.05
CA PRO A 178 -7.17 -1.51 -8.12
C PRO A 178 -6.74 -1.35 -9.59
N ARG A 179 -5.88 -0.36 -9.84
CA ARG A 179 -5.18 -0.09 -11.09
C ARG A 179 -3.77 0.41 -10.80
N PHE A 180 -2.80 0.00 -11.59
CA PHE A 180 -1.44 0.50 -11.41
C PHE A 180 -1.37 2.05 -11.50
N PRO A 181 -0.59 2.73 -10.64
CA PRO A 181 -0.34 4.16 -10.75
C PRO A 181 0.23 4.50 -12.13
N SER A 182 -0.18 5.62 -12.71
CA SER A 182 0.40 6.16 -13.94
C SER A 182 1.76 6.80 -13.66
N ASP A 183 2.58 6.99 -14.70
CA ASP A 183 3.89 7.62 -14.55
C ASP A 183 3.83 9.00 -13.88
N GLY A 184 2.82 9.82 -14.22
CA GLY A 184 2.62 11.12 -13.59
C GLY A 184 2.23 11.04 -12.10
N GLU A 185 1.58 9.96 -11.66
CA GLU A 185 1.27 9.75 -10.24
C GLU A 185 2.50 9.26 -9.46
N LEU A 186 3.36 8.46 -10.09
CA LEU A 186 4.66 8.08 -9.52
C LEU A 186 5.62 9.28 -9.45
N GLU A 187 5.66 10.11 -10.49
CA GLU A 187 6.43 11.37 -10.50
C GLU A 187 5.92 12.36 -9.45
N MET A 188 4.60 12.42 -9.24
CA MET A 188 4.00 13.22 -8.18
C MET A 188 4.46 12.75 -6.80
N TRP A 189 4.51 11.44 -6.55
CA TRP A 189 5.06 10.91 -5.30
C TRP A 189 6.54 11.30 -5.13
N GLU A 190 7.37 11.13 -6.16
CA GLU A 190 8.79 11.55 -6.13
C GLU A 190 8.92 13.05 -5.83
N TRP A 191 8.03 13.87 -6.40
CA TRP A 191 8.00 15.31 -6.16
C TRP A 191 7.72 15.66 -4.70
N PHE A 192 6.80 14.95 -4.02
CA PHE A 192 6.56 15.15 -2.59
C PHE A 192 7.76 14.82 -1.71
N LEU A 193 8.72 14.04 -2.21
CA LEU A 193 9.92 13.68 -1.45
C LEU A 193 11.11 14.61 -1.70
N THR A 194 10.97 15.54 -2.65
CA THR A 194 12.07 16.38 -3.11
C THR A 194 11.91 17.85 -2.69
N ASP A 195 12.98 18.44 -2.16
CA ASP A 195 13.11 19.87 -1.83
C ASP A 195 12.01 20.45 -0.93
N GLN A 196 11.56 19.69 0.08
CA GLN A 196 10.42 20.07 0.90
C GLN A 196 10.74 21.14 1.95
N PRO A 197 9.84 22.12 2.16
CA PRO A 197 10.10 23.27 3.03
C PRO A 197 10.14 22.92 4.51
N THR A 198 9.45 21.85 4.89
CA THR A 198 9.41 21.29 6.24
C THR A 198 9.28 19.77 6.12
N PRO A 199 9.83 18.98 7.06
CA PRO A 199 9.58 17.55 7.10
C PRO A 199 8.08 17.27 7.28
N PHE A 200 7.57 16.29 6.54
CA PHE A 200 6.20 15.81 6.61
C PHE A 200 6.13 14.33 6.23
N PHE A 201 5.00 13.70 6.52
CA PHE A 201 4.61 12.45 5.89
C PHE A 201 3.57 12.68 4.82
N VAL A 202 3.65 11.98 3.70
CA VAL A 202 2.64 12.01 2.65
C VAL A 202 2.09 10.62 2.38
N GLU A 203 0.78 10.53 2.28
CA GLU A 203 0.07 9.37 1.77
C GLU A 203 -0.65 9.77 0.48
N ILE A 204 -0.47 8.99 -0.58
CA ILE A 204 -1.05 9.25 -1.89
C ILE A 204 -1.86 8.03 -2.31
N SER A 205 -3.18 8.11 -2.22
CA SER A 205 -4.09 7.02 -2.58
C SER A 205 -4.64 7.25 -4.00
N VAL A 206 -4.19 6.44 -4.96
CA VAL A 206 -4.70 6.44 -6.35
C VAL A 206 -5.84 5.44 -6.48
N TYR A 207 -6.94 5.79 -7.14
CA TYR A 207 -8.01 4.83 -7.44
C TYR A 207 -8.93 5.31 -8.57
N ASP A 208 -9.68 4.36 -9.15
CA ASP A 208 -10.73 4.67 -10.12
C ASP A 208 -12.12 4.53 -9.45
N PRO A 209 -12.89 5.62 -9.32
CA PRO A 209 -14.21 5.56 -8.72
C PRO A 209 -15.18 4.72 -9.57
N PRO A 210 -15.98 3.84 -8.95
CA PRO A 210 -16.95 3.02 -9.66
C PRO A 210 -18.02 3.88 -10.36
N GLY A 211 -18.26 3.60 -11.64
CA GLY A 211 -19.33 4.25 -12.42
C GLY A 211 -19.08 5.70 -12.83
N LYS A 212 -17.89 6.26 -12.53
CA LYS A 212 -17.45 7.57 -13.01
C LYS A 212 -16.26 7.39 -13.94
N ALA A 213 -16.27 8.09 -15.08
CA ALA A 213 -15.08 8.20 -15.92
C ALA A 213 -14.17 9.27 -15.30
N GLY A 214 -12.92 8.92 -15.01
CA GLY A 214 -11.94 9.85 -14.44
C GLY A 214 -10.99 9.12 -13.48
N ARG A 215 -9.76 9.61 -13.40
CA ARG A 215 -8.77 9.18 -12.40
C ARG A 215 -8.95 10.04 -11.16
N THR A 216 -9.02 9.42 -9.99
CA THR A 216 -9.12 10.14 -8.72
C THR A 216 -7.89 9.87 -7.87
N LEU A 217 -7.48 10.87 -7.10
CA LEU A 217 -6.36 10.79 -6.19
C LEU A 217 -6.72 11.48 -4.87
N ASP A 218 -6.43 10.79 -3.77
CA ASP A 218 -6.38 11.38 -2.43
C ASP A 218 -4.93 11.62 -2.03
N VAL A 219 -4.61 12.82 -1.57
CA VAL A 219 -3.30 13.17 -1.00
C VAL A 219 -3.52 13.62 0.43
N ALA A 220 -2.77 13.05 1.37
CA ALA A 220 -2.83 13.42 2.77
C ALA A 220 -1.42 13.72 3.28
N ILE A 221 -1.23 14.90 3.85
CA ILE A 221 0.04 15.35 4.43
C ILE A 221 -0.10 15.46 5.94
N TYR A 222 0.80 14.77 6.64
CA TYR A 222 0.84 14.69 8.09
C TYR A 222 2.11 15.34 8.65
N PRO A 223 2.05 15.90 9.85
CA PRO A 223 3.24 16.30 10.57
C PRO A 223 4.04 15.06 11.01
N PRO A 224 5.36 15.19 11.22
CA PRO A 224 6.15 14.14 11.86
C PRO A 224 5.53 13.68 13.19
N ALA A 225 5.72 12.41 13.56
CA ALA A 225 5.08 11.81 14.72
C ALA A 225 5.28 12.64 16.01
N GLY A 226 4.20 12.90 16.75
CA GLY A 226 4.22 13.69 17.99
C GLY A 226 4.31 15.20 17.79
N THR A 227 4.17 15.71 16.57
CA THR A 227 4.20 17.15 16.26
C THR A 227 2.90 17.63 15.62
N GLN A 228 2.68 18.95 15.64
CA GLN A 228 1.63 19.63 14.87
C GLN A 228 2.31 20.67 13.99
N PHE A 229 1.81 20.88 12.77
CA PHE A 229 2.26 22.03 11.98
C PHE A 229 1.71 23.32 12.59
N THR A 230 2.56 24.34 12.60
CA THR A 230 2.11 25.71 12.80
C THR A 230 1.26 26.17 11.60
N ALA A 231 0.43 27.20 11.80
CA ALA A 231 -0.33 27.80 10.70
C ALA A 231 0.58 28.23 9.53
N ALA A 232 1.77 28.77 9.83
CA ALA A 232 2.75 29.14 8.81
C ALA A 232 3.28 27.94 8.02
N GLN A 233 3.57 26.81 8.67
CA GLN A 233 3.99 25.58 7.98
C GLN A 233 2.86 25.02 7.12
N ALA A 234 1.63 25.01 7.62
CA ALA A 234 0.47 24.56 6.84
C ALA A 234 0.26 25.43 5.58
N THR A 235 0.34 26.76 5.71
CA THR A 235 0.30 27.70 4.58
C THR A 235 1.45 27.45 3.59
N GLN A 236 2.68 27.26 4.07
CA GLN A 236 3.83 27.03 3.19
C GLN A 236 3.71 25.73 2.40
N LEU A 237 3.19 24.67 3.03
CA LEU A 237 2.88 23.41 2.36
C LEU A 237 1.76 23.61 1.33
N ALA A 238 0.66 24.28 1.70
CA ALA A 238 -0.43 24.57 0.78
C ALA A 238 0.03 25.39 -0.44
N ASP A 239 0.80 26.46 -0.23
CA ASP A 239 1.34 27.32 -1.29
C ASP A 239 2.25 26.56 -2.25
N LYS A 240 3.02 25.59 -1.75
CA LYS A 240 3.91 24.77 -2.59
C LYS A 240 3.15 23.67 -3.35
N HIS A 241 2.24 22.97 -2.67
CA HIS A 241 1.62 21.74 -3.18
C HIS A 241 0.37 21.99 -4.01
N LEU A 242 -0.50 22.92 -3.62
CA LEU A 242 -1.76 23.14 -4.33
C LEU A 242 -1.58 23.57 -5.80
N PRO A 243 -0.64 24.45 -6.18
CA PRO A 243 -0.42 24.79 -7.57
C PRO A 243 0.01 23.58 -8.42
N TYR A 244 0.85 22.70 -7.86
CA TYR A 244 1.30 21.49 -8.54
C TYR A 244 0.16 20.48 -8.70
N LEU A 245 -0.63 20.26 -7.64
CA LEU A 245 -1.76 19.33 -7.64
C LEU A 245 -2.94 19.80 -8.51
N ALA A 246 -3.12 21.12 -8.69
CA ALA A 246 -4.18 21.68 -9.53
C ALA A 246 -3.84 21.70 -11.04
N GLN A 247 -2.56 21.58 -11.43
CA GLN A 247 -2.11 21.64 -12.83
C GLN A 247 -2.70 20.60 -13.80
N PRO A 248 -3.19 19.42 -13.38
CA PRO A 248 -3.86 18.49 -14.29
C PRO A 248 -5.29 18.88 -14.71
N GLY A 249 -5.80 20.07 -14.35
CA GLY A 249 -7.20 20.45 -14.62
C GLY A 249 -8.19 19.70 -13.74
N ALA A 250 -7.70 19.12 -12.64
CA ALA A 250 -8.49 18.37 -11.70
C ALA A 250 -9.17 19.27 -10.67
N VAL A 251 -10.37 18.86 -10.28
CA VAL A 251 -11.12 19.40 -9.14
C VAL A 251 -10.31 19.16 -7.87
N VAL A 252 -10.02 20.22 -7.10
CA VAL A 252 -9.26 20.16 -5.84
C VAL A 252 -10.16 20.58 -4.69
N ASP A 253 -10.69 19.61 -3.96
CA ASP A 253 -11.23 19.85 -2.61
C ASP A 253 -10.10 19.62 -1.60
N TYR A 254 -9.99 20.47 -0.59
CA TYR A 254 -8.97 20.29 0.44
C TYR A 254 -9.46 20.68 1.83
N THR A 255 -8.87 20.03 2.82
CA THR A 255 -9.15 20.30 4.23
C THR A 255 -7.83 20.50 4.97
N ILE A 256 -7.77 21.53 5.82
CA ILE A 256 -6.71 21.71 6.81
C ILE A 256 -7.24 21.26 8.16
N GLY A 257 -6.61 20.26 8.79
CA GLY A 257 -7.12 19.58 9.99
C GLY A 257 -6.13 19.50 11.17
N GLY A 258 -6.66 19.40 12.40
CA GLY A 258 -5.92 19.43 13.67
C GLY A 258 -5.17 18.13 14.05
N PRO A 259 -4.61 18.01 15.28
CA PRO A 259 -3.59 17.02 15.67
C PRO A 259 -3.84 15.53 15.40
N TYR A 260 -5.09 15.13 15.15
CA TYR A 260 -5.51 13.74 14.95
C TYR A 260 -6.02 13.49 13.52
N ILE A 261 -5.94 14.50 12.64
CA ILE A 261 -6.38 14.50 11.24
C ILE A 261 -5.19 15.02 10.41
N PRO A 262 -4.98 14.57 9.16
CA PRO A 262 -3.96 15.17 8.30
C PRO A 262 -4.12 16.68 8.21
N VAL A 263 -2.99 17.39 8.15
CA VAL A 263 -2.96 18.85 8.16
C VAL A 263 -3.21 19.43 6.76
N LEU A 264 -2.92 18.68 5.70
CA LEU A 264 -3.40 19.01 4.37
C LEU A 264 -3.95 17.75 3.72
N ALA A 265 -5.22 17.77 3.40
CA ALA A 265 -5.89 16.72 2.65
C ALA A 265 -6.30 17.29 1.31
N VAL A 266 -5.99 16.64 0.20
CA VAL A 266 -6.36 17.10 -1.15
C VAL A 266 -7.00 15.94 -1.91
N PHE A 267 -8.18 16.20 -2.46
CA PHE A 267 -8.90 15.29 -3.34
C PHE A 267 -8.82 15.82 -4.77
N ILE A 268 -8.39 14.99 -5.72
CA ILE A 268 -8.14 15.35 -7.12
C ILE A 268 -9.05 14.51 -8.03
N GLY A 269 -9.78 15.14 -8.94
CA GLY A 269 -10.48 14.44 -10.03
C GLY A 269 -11.95 14.09 -9.77
N GLY A 270 -12.62 14.84 -8.89
CA GLY A 270 -14.07 14.79 -8.65
C GLY A 270 -14.48 15.71 -7.49
N CYS A 271 -15.77 15.69 -7.13
CA CYS A 271 -16.30 16.48 -6.02
C CYS A 271 -16.55 15.64 -4.78
N GLN A 272 -16.11 16.11 -3.62
CA GLN A 272 -16.60 15.56 -2.36
C GLN A 272 -18.07 15.97 -2.16
N PRO A 273 -18.85 15.18 -1.41
CA PRO A 273 -20.18 15.60 -0.97
C PRO A 273 -20.11 16.89 -0.15
N SER A 274 -21.03 17.81 -0.40
CA SER A 274 -21.10 19.19 0.14
C SER A 274 -21.33 19.31 1.66
N THR A 275 -21.09 18.23 2.42
CA THR A 275 -21.40 18.16 3.86
C THR A 275 -20.20 18.43 4.75
N ARG A 276 -19.01 18.72 4.19
CA ARG A 276 -17.86 19.20 4.98
C ARG A 276 -17.90 20.71 5.10
N ASP A 277 -17.83 21.20 6.35
CA ASP A 277 -17.53 22.60 6.62
C ASP A 277 -16.07 22.88 6.24
N VAL A 278 -15.85 23.75 5.25
CA VAL A 278 -14.50 24.22 4.88
C VAL A 278 -13.99 25.15 5.99
N PRO A 279 -12.89 24.82 6.69
CA PRO A 279 -12.35 25.67 7.75
C PRO A 279 -11.99 27.07 7.22
N PRO A 280 -12.04 28.15 8.04
CA PRO A 280 -11.70 29.50 7.60
C PRO A 280 -10.33 29.63 6.92
N GLU A 281 -9.32 28.93 7.44
CA GLU A 281 -7.96 28.82 6.88
C GLU A 281 -7.93 28.16 5.50
N SER A 282 -8.96 27.36 5.18
CA SER A 282 -9.15 26.69 3.89
C SER A 282 -10.10 27.48 2.96
N GLN A 283 -10.50 28.70 3.27
CA GLN A 283 -11.34 29.48 2.35
C GLN A 283 -10.57 30.14 1.17
N PRO A 284 -9.35 30.68 1.35
CA PRO A 284 -8.64 31.35 0.27
C PRO A 284 -8.31 30.43 -0.90
N TYR A 285 -7.83 29.22 -0.63
CA TYR A 285 -7.47 28.28 -1.70
C TYR A 285 -8.69 27.53 -2.26
N ALA A 286 -9.78 27.38 -1.48
CA ALA A 286 -11.01 26.75 -1.98
C ALA A 286 -11.58 27.60 -3.12
N ARG A 287 -11.65 28.92 -2.92
CA ARG A 287 -12.06 29.86 -3.97
C ARG A 287 -11.16 29.82 -5.22
N GLN A 288 -9.88 29.45 -5.08
CA GLN A 288 -8.90 29.51 -6.15
C GLN A 288 -8.81 28.20 -6.96
N TYR A 289 -8.91 27.06 -6.29
CA TYR A 289 -8.64 25.74 -6.88
C TYR A 289 -9.84 24.78 -6.87
N GLU A 290 -10.85 25.00 -6.03
CA GLU A 290 -12.04 24.17 -6.03
C GLU A 290 -12.81 24.38 -7.34
N ARG A 291 -13.05 23.27 -8.04
CA ARG A 291 -13.77 23.25 -9.32
C ARG A 291 -14.81 22.15 -9.32
N CYS A 292 -15.79 22.31 -8.44
CA CYS A 292 -17.07 21.61 -8.46
C CYS A 292 -18.13 22.49 -9.13
#